data_AF-F4S0K5-F1
#
_entry.id   AF-F4S0K5-F1
#
_cell.length_a   1.000
_cell.length_b   1.000
_cell.length_c   1.000
_cell.angle_alpha   90.00
_cell.angle_beta   90.00
_cell.angle_gamma   90.00
#
_symmetry.space_group_name_H-M   'P 1'
#
loop_
_entity.id
_entity.type
_entity.pdbx_description
1 polymer ?
#
loop_
_entity_poly.entity_id
_entity_poly.type
_entity_poly.pdbx_seq_one_letter_code
_entity_poly.pdbx_strand_id
1 'polypeptide(L)'
;MMLTKTCSYLEEMAQTVMRRFCHTQRLLCKAPPVDEKIKIIQRNVGTLFEMDDKVYMDLLKYHQAQDKAWFDYRVLPYPDGARILSAYAREVGVLTGRNGMKYSKKVASNMVKVEIKGKYMWAKVLHILSLKGSNENVVLVRWLEVVRNLALDQMMERLSMVRVVQRFKEEFIPASSIVMTLAHRELPAWTLGLNEPSILLMGVNPGDHDYVGSDDLEMQMEAGGNAMELDTDVDMG
;
A
#
# COMPACT_ATOMS: atom_id res chain seq x y z
N MET A 1 -58.03 -23.78 -41.53
CA MET A 1 -57.03 -22.82 -42.06
C MET A 1 -57.12 -21.55 -41.21
N MET A 2 -56.32 -21.45 -40.15
CA MET A 2 -56.34 -20.30 -39.21
C MET A 2 -55.23 -19.34 -39.61
N LEU A 3 -55.61 -18.15 -40.06
CA LEU A 3 -54.71 -17.03 -40.31
C LEU A 3 -54.18 -16.49 -38.98
N THR A 4 -52.86 -16.54 -38.80
CA THR A 4 -52.15 -15.88 -37.71
C THR A 4 -52.29 -14.37 -37.85
N LYS A 5 -53.04 -13.75 -36.92
CA LYS A 5 -53.08 -12.29 -36.74
C LYS A 5 -51.67 -11.81 -36.40
N THR A 6 -51.03 -11.12 -37.33
CA THR A 6 -49.80 -10.38 -37.07
C THR A 6 -50.13 -9.13 -36.25
N CYS A 7 -49.37 -8.93 -35.17
CA CYS A 7 -49.59 -7.89 -34.17
C CYS A 7 -49.32 -6.51 -34.80
N SER A 8 -50.37 -5.73 -35.04
CA SER A 8 -50.33 -4.41 -35.70
C SER A 8 -49.79 -3.27 -34.82
N TYR A 9 -48.99 -3.59 -33.79
CA TYR A 9 -48.59 -2.67 -32.71
C TYR A 9 -47.07 -2.58 -32.51
N LEU A 10 -46.28 -2.86 -33.56
CA LEU A 10 -44.82 -2.78 -33.50
C LEU A 10 -44.31 -1.35 -33.25
N GLU A 11 -44.96 -0.34 -33.82
CA GLU A 11 -44.56 1.07 -33.65
C GLU A 11 -44.84 1.60 -32.22
N GLU A 12 -45.96 1.19 -31.62
CA GLU A 12 -46.30 1.56 -30.24
C GLU A 12 -45.43 0.82 -29.20
N MET A 13 -45.07 -0.44 -29.49
CA MET A 13 -44.05 -1.16 -28.70
C MET A 13 -42.67 -0.51 -28.82
N ALA A 14 -42.27 -0.06 -30.01
CA ALA A 14 -40.99 0.64 -30.19
C ALA A 14 -40.96 2.00 -29.44
N GLN A 15 -42.05 2.77 -29.48
CA GLN A 15 -42.15 4.03 -28.72
C GLN A 15 -42.13 3.83 -27.21
N THR A 16 -42.75 2.76 -26.69
CA THR A 16 -42.75 2.45 -25.25
C THR A 16 -41.38 1.94 -24.79
N VAL A 17 -40.66 1.17 -25.62
CA VAL A 17 -39.27 0.75 -25.33
C VAL A 17 -38.32 1.94 -25.37
N MET A 18 -38.41 2.83 -26.36
CA MET A 18 -37.62 4.07 -26.43
C MET A 18 -37.91 4.98 -25.24
N ARG A 19 -39.19 5.15 -24.85
CA ARG A 19 -39.54 5.93 -23.65
C ARG A 19 -38.96 5.31 -22.38
N ARG A 20 -39.01 3.99 -22.23
CA ARG A 20 -38.40 3.29 -21.09
C ARG A 20 -36.89 3.46 -21.10
N PHE A 21 -36.22 3.28 -22.24
CA PHE A 21 -34.78 3.48 -22.38
C PHE A 21 -34.35 4.92 -22.03
N CYS A 22 -35.04 5.94 -22.57
CA CYS A 22 -34.77 7.33 -22.24
C CYS A 22 -35.10 7.66 -20.77
N HIS A 23 -36.11 7.00 -20.19
CA HIS A 23 -36.42 7.14 -18.77
C HIS A 23 -35.34 6.50 -17.89
N THR A 24 -34.85 5.32 -18.25
CA THR A 24 -33.72 4.65 -17.59
C THR A 24 -32.44 5.46 -17.73
N GLN A 25 -32.15 6.03 -18.91
CA GLN A 25 -31.04 6.97 -19.08
C GLN A 25 -31.22 8.21 -18.21
N ARG A 26 -32.42 8.79 -18.09
CA ARG A 26 -32.68 9.90 -17.16
C ARG A 26 -32.50 9.50 -15.70
N LEU A 27 -32.84 8.27 -15.32
CA LEU A 27 -32.62 7.75 -13.96
C LEU A 27 -31.14 7.50 -13.68
N LEU A 28 -30.38 6.98 -14.65
CA LEU A 28 -28.93 6.78 -14.56
C LEU A 28 -28.14 8.11 -14.62
N CYS A 29 -28.65 9.10 -15.35
CA CYS A 29 -28.08 10.45 -15.43
C CYS A 29 -28.44 11.34 -14.23
N LYS A 30 -29.31 10.90 -13.31
CA LYS A 30 -29.45 11.48 -11.96
C LYS A 30 -28.34 10.97 -11.02
N ALA A 31 -27.11 10.96 -11.52
CA ALA A 31 -25.93 11.02 -10.68
C ALA A 31 -26.00 12.32 -9.84
N PRO A 32 -25.42 12.33 -8.62
CA PRO A 32 -25.58 13.41 -7.65
C PRO A 32 -25.22 14.78 -8.23
N PRO A 33 -25.71 15.90 -7.64
CA PRO A 33 -25.47 17.23 -8.15
C PRO A 33 -23.97 17.48 -8.35
N VAL A 34 -23.63 18.00 -9.53
CA VAL A 34 -22.29 18.49 -9.86
C VAL A 34 -22.09 19.81 -9.10
N ASP A 35 -21.85 19.70 -7.80
CA ASP A 35 -21.44 20.82 -6.95
C ASP A 35 -20.22 20.45 -6.07
N GLU A 36 -19.39 19.53 -6.57
CA GLU A 36 -17.99 19.54 -6.19
C GLU A 36 -17.25 20.30 -7.27
N LYS A 37 -16.77 21.50 -6.92
CA LYS A 37 -15.73 22.20 -7.66
C LYS A 37 -14.75 21.14 -8.14
N ILE A 38 -14.66 20.96 -9.46
CA ILE A 38 -13.72 20.03 -10.09
C ILE A 38 -12.34 20.51 -9.67
N LYS A 39 -11.84 19.99 -8.55
CA LYS A 39 -10.44 20.07 -8.19
C LYS A 39 -9.76 19.35 -9.33
N ILE A 40 -9.03 20.14 -10.12
CA ILE A 40 -8.10 19.74 -11.17
C ILE A 40 -7.79 18.27 -11.01
N ILE A 41 -8.32 17.43 -11.92
CA ILE A 41 -8.04 16.00 -11.95
C ILE A 41 -6.52 15.88 -11.83
N GLN A 42 -6.05 15.43 -10.67
CA GLN A 42 -4.64 15.12 -10.51
C GLN A 42 -4.39 14.00 -11.50
N ARG A 43 -3.70 14.30 -12.61
CA ARG A 43 -3.35 13.33 -13.67
C ARG A 43 -2.57 12.11 -13.13
N ASN A 44 -2.17 12.16 -11.86
CA ASN A 44 -1.44 11.13 -11.15
C ASN A 44 -2.35 10.20 -10.32
N VAL A 45 -3.67 10.39 -10.25
CA VAL A 45 -4.57 9.49 -9.51
C VAL A 45 -5.35 8.63 -10.51
N GLY A 46 -5.18 7.32 -10.41
CA GLY A 46 -5.84 6.33 -11.25
C GLY A 46 -7.32 6.16 -10.94
N THR A 47 -7.95 5.25 -11.69
CA THR A 47 -9.35 4.88 -11.49
C THR A 47 -9.54 4.18 -10.16
N LEU A 48 -10.75 4.29 -9.60
CA LEU A 48 -11.15 3.52 -8.43
C LEU A 48 -11.20 2.03 -8.83
N PHE A 49 -10.52 1.18 -8.07
CA PHE A 49 -10.50 -0.27 -8.29
C PHE A 49 -10.81 -1.02 -7.00
N GLU A 50 -11.33 -2.23 -7.13
CA GLU A 50 -11.59 -3.13 -6.01
C GLU A 50 -10.28 -3.83 -5.60
N MET A 51 -9.92 -3.75 -4.32
CA MET A 51 -8.69 -4.36 -3.80
C MET A 51 -8.84 -5.87 -3.70
N ASP A 52 -7.73 -6.58 -3.93
CA ASP A 52 -7.65 -8.01 -3.64
C ASP A 52 -7.78 -8.25 -2.13
N ASP A 53 -8.34 -9.40 -1.76
CA ASP A 53 -8.68 -9.74 -0.37
C ASP A 53 -7.44 -9.70 0.55
N LYS A 54 -6.29 -10.18 0.04
CA LYS A 54 -5.02 -10.14 0.79
C LYS A 54 -4.58 -8.70 1.06
N VAL A 55 -4.56 -7.88 0.02
CA VAL A 55 -4.16 -6.47 0.07
C VAL A 55 -5.10 -5.69 1.01
N TYR A 56 -6.39 -5.97 0.92
CA TYR A 56 -7.41 -5.38 1.79
C TYR A 56 -7.19 -5.76 3.25
N MET A 57 -6.97 -7.03 3.57
CA MET A 57 -6.74 -7.48 4.95
C MET A 57 -5.45 -6.92 5.55
N ASP A 58 -4.37 -6.84 4.77
CA ASP A 58 -3.11 -6.26 5.23
C ASP A 58 -3.24 -4.74 5.47
N LEU A 59 -4.01 -4.05 4.62
CA LEU A 59 -4.32 -2.64 4.80
C LEU A 59 -5.23 -2.40 6.02
N LEU A 60 -6.20 -3.29 6.25
CA LEU A 60 -7.06 -3.23 7.43
C LEU A 60 -6.25 -3.42 8.71
N LYS A 61 -5.35 -4.41 8.76
CA LYS A 61 -4.44 -4.61 9.90
C LYS A 61 -3.58 -3.38 10.16
N TYR A 62 -3.06 -2.74 9.10
CA TYR A 62 -2.30 -1.50 9.21
C TYR A 62 -3.11 -0.38 9.88
N HIS A 63 -4.36 -0.18 9.47
CA HIS A 63 -5.24 0.82 10.08
C HIS A 63 -5.66 0.45 11.51
N GLN A 64 -5.93 -0.82 11.78
CA GLN A 64 -6.28 -1.33 13.12
C GLN A 64 -5.14 -1.19 14.13
N ALA A 65 -3.89 -1.29 13.66
CA ALA A 65 -2.70 -1.06 14.48
C ALA A 65 -2.60 0.40 14.95
N GLN A 66 -3.18 1.36 14.20
CA GLN A 66 -3.21 2.78 14.56
C GLN A 66 -4.46 3.14 15.36
N ASP A 67 -5.62 2.64 14.94
CA ASP A 67 -6.92 2.93 15.54
C ASP A 67 -7.80 1.66 15.51
N LYS A 68 -8.15 1.16 16.69
CA LYS A 68 -8.96 -0.06 16.84
C LYS A 68 -10.40 0.11 16.37
N ALA A 69 -10.84 1.33 16.07
CA ALA A 69 -12.17 1.61 15.53
C ALA A 69 -12.31 1.20 14.05
N TRP A 70 -11.24 0.79 13.36
CA TRP A 70 -11.32 0.31 11.98
C TRP A 70 -11.88 -1.11 11.89
N PHE A 71 -12.99 -1.27 11.18
CA PHE A 71 -13.69 -2.54 10.99
C PHE A 71 -13.77 -2.93 9.52
N ASP A 72 -13.83 -4.25 9.32
CA ASP A 72 -14.05 -4.85 8.01
C ASP A 72 -15.47 -4.53 7.51
N TYR A 73 -15.60 -4.02 6.28
CA TYR A 73 -16.91 -3.79 5.65
C TYR A 73 -17.75 -5.07 5.51
N ARG A 74 -17.17 -6.27 5.58
CA ARG A 74 -17.92 -7.53 5.43
C ARG A 74 -18.61 -7.98 6.72
N VAL A 75 -18.15 -7.53 7.89
CA VAL A 75 -18.59 -8.06 9.18
C VAL A 75 -19.65 -7.18 9.81
N LEU A 76 -20.90 -7.63 9.75
CA LEU A 76 -22.06 -7.01 10.39
C LEU A 76 -22.48 -7.78 11.66
N PRO A 77 -23.02 -7.12 12.70
CA PRO A 77 -23.29 -5.68 12.81
C PRO A 77 -22.05 -4.86 13.20
N TYR A 78 -21.97 -3.62 12.74
CA TYR A 78 -20.90 -2.71 13.14
C TYR A 78 -21.16 -2.12 14.53
N PRO A 79 -20.16 -2.01 15.40
CA PRO A 79 -20.30 -1.31 16.67
C PRO A 79 -20.47 0.20 16.46
N ASP A 80 -21.10 0.87 17.43
CA ASP A 80 -21.34 2.31 17.36
C ASP A 80 -20.01 3.08 17.28
N GLY A 81 -19.88 3.94 16.26
CA GLY A 81 -18.66 4.71 16.00
C GLY A 81 -17.58 3.98 15.18
N ALA A 82 -17.88 2.79 14.66
CA ALA A 82 -16.95 2.05 13.79
C ALA A 82 -16.60 2.84 12.51
N ARG A 83 -15.31 2.85 12.17
CA ARG A 83 -14.79 3.32 10.88
C ARG A 83 -14.68 2.15 9.92
N ILE A 84 -15.41 2.21 8.82
CA ILE A 84 -15.45 1.11 7.86
C ILE A 84 -14.40 1.37 6.77
N LEU A 85 -13.48 0.43 6.57
CA LEU A 85 -12.55 0.49 5.45
C LEU A 85 -13.27 0.08 4.16
N SER A 86 -13.23 0.92 3.13
CA SER A 86 -13.85 0.58 1.85
C SER A 86 -13.05 -0.48 1.08
N ALA A 87 -13.73 -1.41 0.42
CA ALA A 87 -13.12 -2.38 -0.51
C ALA A 87 -12.37 -1.73 -1.70
N TYR A 88 -12.62 -0.46 -1.94
CA TYR A 88 -12.14 0.27 -3.11
C TYR A 88 -11.05 1.27 -2.76
N ALA A 89 -9.99 1.31 -3.57
CA ALA A 89 -8.91 2.28 -3.44
C ALA A 89 -8.59 2.92 -4.81
N ARG A 90 -7.86 4.04 -4.79
CA ARG A 90 -7.29 4.66 -5.98
C ARG A 90 -5.79 4.50 -5.95
N GLU A 91 -5.20 4.04 -7.06
CA GLU A 91 -3.74 3.99 -7.18
C GLU A 91 -3.20 5.38 -7.55
N VAL A 92 -2.20 5.88 -6.82
CA VAL A 92 -1.52 7.13 -7.13
C VAL A 92 -0.22 6.81 -7.88
N GLY A 93 -0.11 7.30 -9.11
CA GLY A 93 1.04 7.04 -9.97
C GLY A 93 2.33 7.66 -9.46
N VAL A 94 2.31 8.87 -8.90
CA VAL A 94 3.51 9.58 -8.43
C VAL A 94 3.18 10.41 -7.20
N LEU A 95 4.01 10.29 -6.15
CA LEU A 95 3.98 11.14 -4.97
C LEU A 95 5.33 11.81 -4.76
N THR A 96 5.32 12.89 -3.99
CA THR A 96 6.53 13.63 -3.60
C THR A 96 6.87 13.27 -2.17
N GLY A 97 8.08 12.76 -1.95
CA GLY A 97 8.60 12.45 -0.62
C GLY A 97 8.98 13.71 0.16
N ARG A 98 9.43 13.52 1.41
CA ARG A 98 9.73 14.63 2.32
C ARG A 98 10.77 15.60 1.77
N ASN A 99 11.78 15.11 1.05
CA ASN A 99 12.84 15.93 0.47
C ASN A 99 12.50 16.53 -0.91
N GLY A 100 11.23 16.53 -1.32
CA GLY A 100 10.81 17.05 -2.62
C GLY A 100 11.09 16.13 -3.80
N MET A 101 11.71 14.96 -3.57
CA MET A 101 11.94 13.95 -4.61
C MET A 101 10.67 13.17 -4.92
N LYS A 102 10.40 12.91 -6.20
CA LYS A 102 9.23 12.16 -6.64
C LYS A 102 9.50 10.67 -6.65
N TYR A 103 8.65 9.89 -5.99
CA TYR A 103 8.69 8.43 -6.02
C TYR A 103 7.45 7.87 -6.71
N SER A 104 7.59 6.69 -7.30
CA SER A 104 6.53 5.99 -8.03
C SER A 104 6.81 4.50 -8.08
N LYS A 105 5.81 3.71 -8.50
CA LYS A 105 5.98 2.29 -8.81
C LYS A 105 6.97 2.03 -9.96
N LYS A 106 7.27 3.02 -10.80
CA LYS A 106 8.13 2.84 -11.98
C LYS A 106 9.57 2.55 -11.57
N VAL A 107 10.24 1.71 -12.37
CA VAL A 107 11.61 1.24 -12.11
C VAL A 107 12.59 2.39 -11.84
N ALA A 108 12.46 3.55 -12.48
CA ALA A 108 13.40 4.65 -12.25
C ALA A 108 13.33 5.29 -10.85
N SER A 109 12.22 5.13 -10.11
CA SER A 109 11.95 5.88 -8.88
C SER A 109 11.21 5.06 -7.81
N ASN A 110 11.35 3.74 -7.85
CA ASN A 110 10.67 2.82 -6.94
C ASN A 110 11.53 2.45 -5.72
N MET A 111 12.82 2.70 -5.73
CA MET A 111 13.67 2.51 -4.56
C MET A 111 13.66 3.74 -3.68
N VAL A 112 13.39 3.55 -2.39
CA VAL A 112 13.20 4.64 -1.44
C VAL A 112 13.95 4.40 -0.13
N LYS A 113 14.42 5.50 0.46
CA LYS A 113 14.86 5.56 1.86
C LYS A 113 13.64 5.89 2.72
N VAL A 114 13.34 5.02 3.67
CA VAL A 114 12.20 5.10 4.58
C VAL A 114 12.70 5.37 5.99
N GLU A 115 12.05 6.27 6.70
CA GLU A 115 12.31 6.54 8.12
C GLU A 115 11.12 6.04 8.96
N ILE A 116 11.40 5.10 9.86
CA ILE A 116 10.42 4.57 10.82
C ILE A 116 11.03 4.65 12.21
N LYS A 117 10.36 5.35 13.14
CA LYS A 117 10.79 5.50 14.54
C LYS A 117 12.26 5.96 14.68
N GLY A 118 12.72 6.86 13.79
CA GLY A 118 14.09 7.39 13.77
C GLY A 118 15.13 6.47 13.13
N LYS A 119 14.78 5.25 12.72
CA LYS A 119 15.66 4.34 11.98
C LYS A 119 15.43 4.48 10.48
N TYR A 120 16.53 4.49 9.71
CA TYR A 120 16.48 4.48 8.26
C TYR A 120 16.59 3.07 7.71
N MET A 121 15.69 2.75 6.80
CA MET A 121 15.64 1.48 6.07
C MET A 121 15.46 1.74 4.58
N TRP A 122 15.69 0.72 3.76
CA TRP A 122 15.45 0.79 2.32
C TRP A 122 14.33 -0.12 1.91
N ALA A 123 13.52 0.35 0.96
CA ALA A 123 12.39 -0.40 0.48
C ALA A 123 12.14 -0.14 -1.01
N LYS A 124 11.46 -1.08 -1.65
CA LYS A 124 10.93 -0.96 -3.00
C LYS A 124 9.44 -0.65 -2.93
N VAL A 125 9.02 0.46 -3.53
CA VAL A 125 7.62 0.85 -3.66
C VAL A 125 6.93 -0.06 -4.67
N LEU A 126 5.88 -0.76 -4.24
CA LEU A 126 5.06 -1.60 -5.10
C LEU A 126 3.81 -0.85 -5.55
N HIS A 127 3.07 -0.28 -4.60
CA HIS A 127 1.82 0.43 -4.85
C HIS A 127 1.69 1.64 -3.94
N ILE A 128 1.05 2.68 -4.44
CA ILE A 128 0.67 3.86 -3.65
C ILE A 128 -0.83 3.94 -3.71
N LEU A 129 -1.50 3.85 -2.56
CA LEU A 129 -2.94 3.80 -2.46
C LEU A 129 -3.47 5.05 -1.77
N SER A 130 -4.53 5.61 -2.34
CA SER A 130 -5.33 6.67 -1.76
C SER A 130 -6.71 6.12 -1.45
N LEU A 131 -7.10 6.17 -0.17
CA LEU A 131 -8.34 5.60 0.31
C LEU A 131 -9.47 6.61 0.27
N LYS A 132 -10.69 6.13 0.01
CA LYS A 132 -11.87 6.99 -0.02
C LYS A 132 -12.21 7.44 1.40
N GLY A 133 -12.22 8.74 1.65
CA GLY A 133 -12.54 9.32 2.96
C GLY A 133 -11.33 9.55 3.87
N SER A 134 -10.14 9.12 3.48
CA SER A 134 -8.88 9.53 4.10
C SER A 134 -8.12 10.48 3.18
N ASN A 135 -7.55 11.55 3.74
CA ASN A 135 -6.60 12.40 3.01
C ASN A 135 -5.18 11.84 3.03
N GLU A 136 -4.95 10.75 3.77
CA GLU A 136 -3.65 10.11 3.88
C GLU A 136 -3.47 9.08 2.75
N ASN A 137 -2.30 9.12 2.13
CA ASN A 137 -1.88 8.11 1.17
C ASN A 137 -1.02 7.07 1.88
N VAL A 138 -1.29 5.80 1.61
CA VAL A 138 -0.57 4.66 2.16
C VAL A 138 0.26 4.04 1.05
N VAL A 139 1.47 3.59 1.35
CA VAL A 139 2.38 3.00 0.38
C VAL A 139 2.65 1.55 0.76
N LEU A 140 2.40 0.63 -0.17
CA LEU A 140 2.84 -0.75 -0.04
C LEU A 140 4.30 -0.83 -0.47
N VAL A 141 5.15 -1.26 0.45
CA VAL A 141 6.58 -1.40 0.22
C VAL A 141 7.04 -2.82 0.45
N ARG A 142 8.11 -3.20 -0.24
CA ARG A 142 8.86 -4.43 -0.01
C ARG A 142 10.21 -4.09 0.58
N TRP A 143 10.53 -4.65 1.74
CA TRP A 143 11.77 -4.34 2.44
C TRP A 143 13.01 -4.90 1.73
N LEU A 144 14.10 -4.13 1.77
CA LEU A 144 15.39 -4.52 1.21
C LEU A 144 16.35 -4.88 2.35
N GLU A 145 17.09 -5.97 2.17
CA GLU A 145 18.10 -6.42 3.12
C GLU A 145 19.50 -6.26 2.53
N VAL A 146 20.45 -5.84 3.37
CA VAL A 146 21.84 -5.64 2.98
C VAL A 146 22.58 -6.97 2.85
N VAL A 147 23.21 -7.20 1.71
CA VAL A 147 24.07 -8.36 1.50
C VAL A 147 25.48 -8.02 1.95
N ARG A 148 25.89 -8.55 3.09
CA ARG A 148 27.24 -8.34 3.63
C ARG A 148 28.26 -9.27 2.98
N ASN A 149 29.38 -8.71 2.57
CA ASN A 149 30.57 -9.44 2.17
C ASN A 149 31.80 -8.59 2.52
N LEU A 150 32.55 -8.99 3.55
CA LEU A 150 33.65 -8.19 4.13
C LEU A 150 34.65 -7.65 3.09
N ALA A 151 34.95 -8.41 2.04
CA ALA A 151 35.89 -8.00 1.00
C ALA A 151 35.30 -6.97 0.03
N LEU A 152 34.02 -7.11 -0.31
CA LEU A 152 33.33 -6.19 -1.21
C LEU A 152 32.80 -4.95 -0.49
N ASP A 153 32.39 -5.08 0.77
CA ASP A 153 31.78 -4.02 1.56
C ASP A 153 32.76 -2.83 1.69
N GLN A 154 34.04 -3.07 1.93
CA GLN A 154 35.07 -2.01 1.97
C GLN A 154 35.19 -1.26 0.65
N MET A 155 35.08 -1.96 -0.48
CA MET A 155 35.12 -1.32 -1.81
C MET A 155 33.83 -0.53 -2.06
N MET A 156 32.68 -1.12 -1.73
CA MET A 156 31.36 -0.51 -1.96
C MET A 156 31.17 0.73 -1.09
N GLU A 157 31.65 0.71 0.16
CA GLU A 157 31.71 1.85 1.07
C GLU A 157 32.46 3.02 0.46
N ARG A 158 33.66 2.78 -0.10
CA ARG A 158 34.46 3.81 -0.77
C ARG A 158 33.78 4.39 -2.01
N LEU A 159 32.88 3.63 -2.64
CA LEU A 159 32.11 4.06 -3.80
C LEU A 159 30.72 4.62 -3.43
N SER A 160 30.39 4.73 -2.13
CA SER A 160 29.07 5.11 -1.64
C SER A 160 27.95 4.25 -2.25
N MET A 161 28.19 2.95 -2.28
CA MET A 161 27.27 1.94 -2.81
C MET A 161 26.94 0.92 -1.73
N VAL A 162 25.73 0.36 -1.80
CA VAL A 162 25.29 -0.73 -0.93
C VAL A 162 24.56 -1.78 -1.76
N ARG A 163 24.92 -3.04 -1.58
CA ARG A 163 24.24 -4.16 -2.24
C ARG A 163 23.11 -4.67 -1.36
N VAL A 164 21.93 -4.81 -1.95
CA VAL A 164 20.73 -5.27 -1.26
C VAL A 164 19.99 -6.35 -2.04
N VAL A 165 19.22 -7.16 -1.33
CA VAL A 165 18.28 -8.16 -1.87
C VAL A 165 16.86 -7.83 -1.42
N GLN A 166 15.88 -8.22 -2.24
CA GLN A 166 14.47 -8.02 -1.88
C GLN A 166 14.03 -9.12 -0.93
N ARG A 167 13.59 -8.76 0.28
CA ARG A 167 12.89 -9.72 1.16
C ARG A 167 11.46 -9.91 0.67
N PHE A 168 10.87 -11.06 0.94
CA PHE A 168 9.45 -11.33 0.67
C PHE A 168 8.49 -10.62 1.65
N LYS A 169 9.00 -9.78 2.56
CA LYS A 169 8.20 -9.04 3.52
C LYS A 169 7.67 -7.75 2.89
N GLU A 170 6.35 -7.72 2.72
CA GLU A 170 5.60 -6.56 2.25
C GLU A 170 4.84 -5.93 3.41
N GLU A 171 4.79 -4.60 3.43
CA GLU A 171 4.16 -3.87 4.52
C GLU A 171 3.62 -2.53 4.03
N PHE A 172 2.52 -2.09 4.63
CA PHE A 172 1.98 -0.76 4.42
C PHE A 172 2.66 0.24 5.34
N ILE A 173 3.13 1.34 4.76
CA ILE A 173 3.73 2.45 5.48
C ILE A 173 3.00 3.75 5.11
N PRO A 174 3.00 4.76 5.98
CA PRO A 174 2.46 6.06 5.61
C PRO A 174 3.39 6.71 4.57
N ALA A 175 2.81 7.40 3.59
CA ALA A 175 3.59 8.11 2.56
C ALA A 175 4.58 9.14 3.16
N SER A 176 4.28 9.69 4.34
CA SER A 176 5.12 10.64 5.07
C SER A 176 6.42 10.04 5.62
N SER A 177 6.52 8.72 5.74
CA SER A 177 7.75 8.01 6.13
C SER A 177 8.78 7.93 5.00
N ILE A 178 8.40 8.22 3.76
CA ILE A 178 9.33 8.19 2.62
C ILE A 178 10.12 9.49 2.56
N VAL A 179 11.43 9.38 2.73
CA VAL A 179 12.35 10.51 2.78
C VAL A 179 12.74 10.94 1.37
N MET A 180 13.30 10.00 0.60
CA MET A 180 13.87 10.25 -0.72
C MET A 180 13.89 8.99 -1.59
N THR A 181 14.04 9.17 -2.91
CA THR A 181 14.32 8.10 -3.86
C THR A 181 15.80 7.80 -3.98
N LEU A 182 16.14 6.54 -4.22
CA LEU A 182 17.52 6.09 -4.37
C LEU A 182 17.80 5.66 -5.82
N ALA A 183 18.94 6.12 -6.33
CA ALA A 183 19.48 5.62 -7.58
C ALA A 183 19.91 4.16 -7.40
N HIS A 184 19.56 3.30 -8.35
CA HIS A 184 19.86 1.88 -8.23
C HIS A 184 20.13 1.21 -9.57
N ARG A 185 20.74 0.03 -9.50
CA ARG A 185 20.99 -0.85 -10.65
C ARG A 185 20.68 -2.29 -10.27
N GLU A 186 19.86 -2.95 -11.07
CA GLU A 186 19.60 -4.38 -10.92
C GLU A 186 20.84 -5.18 -11.38
N LEU A 187 21.21 -6.17 -10.58
CA LEU A 187 22.29 -7.10 -10.85
C LEU A 187 21.69 -8.51 -11.04
N PRO A 188 22.09 -9.23 -12.09
CA PRO A 188 21.61 -10.59 -12.30
C PRO A 188 22.11 -11.52 -11.18
N ALA A 189 21.54 -12.73 -11.15
CA ALA A 189 22.09 -13.81 -10.34
C ALA A 189 23.54 -14.11 -10.74
N TRP A 190 24.31 -14.65 -9.80
CA TRP A 190 25.74 -15.01 -9.94
C TRP A 190 26.69 -13.83 -10.08
N THR A 191 26.20 -12.59 -9.89
CA THR A 191 27.05 -11.41 -9.89
C THR A 191 27.66 -11.21 -8.50
N LEU A 192 28.96 -10.88 -8.45
CA LEU A 192 29.65 -10.57 -7.19
C LEU A 192 29.52 -11.68 -6.11
N GLY A 193 29.47 -12.94 -6.55
CA GLY A 193 29.44 -14.11 -5.67
C GLY A 193 28.10 -14.39 -4.99
N LEU A 194 27.00 -13.82 -5.46
CA LEU A 194 25.66 -14.07 -4.94
C LEU A 194 24.83 -14.89 -5.94
N ASN A 195 24.18 -15.97 -5.51
CA ASN A 195 23.43 -16.87 -6.40
C ASN A 195 22.04 -16.35 -6.79
N GLU A 196 21.58 -15.28 -6.14
CA GLU A 196 20.28 -14.65 -6.36
C GLU A 196 20.43 -13.24 -6.97
N PRO A 197 19.40 -12.73 -7.68
CA PRO A 197 19.43 -11.37 -8.19
C PRO A 197 19.51 -10.36 -7.05
N SER A 198 20.37 -9.35 -7.20
CA SER A 198 20.58 -8.30 -6.20
C SER A 198 20.46 -6.92 -6.83
N ILE A 199 20.48 -5.90 -5.98
CA ILE A 199 20.31 -4.53 -6.40
C ILE A 199 21.42 -3.71 -5.76
N LEU A 200 22.07 -2.89 -6.57
CA LEU A 200 23.08 -1.96 -6.11
C LEU A 200 22.42 -0.60 -5.90
N LEU A 201 22.34 -0.14 -4.66
CA LEU A 201 21.94 1.22 -4.30
C LEU A 201 23.16 2.13 -4.41
N MET A 202 23.00 3.30 -5.02
CA MET A 202 24.08 4.26 -5.28
C MET A 202 23.83 5.58 -4.55
N GLY A 203 24.91 6.22 -4.11
CA GLY A 203 24.84 7.49 -3.38
C GLY A 203 24.35 7.32 -1.94
N VAL A 204 24.64 6.17 -1.33
CA VAL A 204 24.22 5.83 0.03
C VAL A 204 25.43 5.50 0.88
N ASN A 205 25.53 6.10 2.06
CA ASN A 205 26.51 5.71 3.06
C ASN A 205 25.93 4.58 3.92
N PRO A 206 26.61 3.43 4.06
CA PRO A 206 26.11 2.32 4.86
C PRO A 206 26.04 2.62 6.37
N GLY A 207 26.75 3.65 6.85
CA GLY A 207 26.66 4.15 8.23
C GLY A 207 25.34 4.88 8.56
N ASP A 208 24.50 5.18 7.56
CA ASP A 208 23.18 5.78 7.78
C ASP A 208 22.09 4.76 8.14
N HIS A 209 22.41 3.47 8.21
CA HIS A 209 21.45 2.39 8.41
C HIS A 209 21.63 1.75 9.80
N ASP A 210 20.61 1.87 10.66
CA ASP A 210 20.50 1.02 11.84
C ASP A 210 20.03 -0.36 11.37
N TYR A 211 20.93 -1.35 11.44
CA TYR A 211 20.66 -2.71 11.02
C TYR A 211 19.43 -3.27 11.76
N VAL A 212 18.32 -3.44 11.04
CA VAL A 212 17.22 -4.28 11.52
C VAL A 212 17.62 -5.71 11.23
N GLY A 213 18.27 -6.34 12.21
CA GLY A 213 18.36 -7.79 12.24
C GLY A 213 16.95 -8.37 12.17
N SER A 214 16.79 -9.53 11.54
CA SER A 214 15.54 -10.30 11.55
C SER A 214 14.92 -10.43 12.94
N ASP A 215 15.76 -10.42 13.98
CA ASP A 215 15.39 -10.77 15.35
C ASP A 215 14.76 -9.59 16.12
N ASP A 216 15.06 -8.34 15.75
CA ASP A 216 14.55 -7.16 16.47
C ASP A 216 13.08 -6.83 16.15
N LEU A 217 12.56 -7.41 15.07
CA LEU A 217 11.17 -7.19 14.63
C LEU A 217 10.22 -8.27 15.18
N GLU A 218 10.75 -9.44 15.55
CA GLU A 218 9.99 -10.47 16.28
C GLU A 218 9.90 -10.13 17.78
N MET A 219 10.96 -9.58 18.38
CA MET A 219 10.96 -9.23 19.82
C MET A 219 9.96 -8.13 20.23
N GLN A 220 9.48 -7.30 19.29
CA GLN A 220 8.49 -6.25 19.63
C GLN A 220 7.02 -6.72 19.61
N MET A 221 6.74 -7.96 19.19
CA MET A 221 5.37 -8.51 19.21
C MET A 221 5.09 -9.46 20.38
N GLU A 222 6.11 -9.92 21.11
CA GLU A 222 5.95 -10.85 22.25
C GLU A 222 6.03 -10.20 23.64
N ALA A 223 6.39 -8.92 23.75
CA ALA A 223 6.49 -8.21 25.03
C ALA A 223 5.14 -7.75 25.63
N GLY A 224 4.06 -8.49 25.35
CA GLY A 224 2.69 -8.21 25.80
C GLY A 224 2.02 -9.34 26.57
N GLY A 225 2.77 -10.36 27.02
CA GLY A 225 2.22 -11.53 27.71
C GLY A 225 2.92 -11.83 29.03
N ASN A 226 2.19 -11.62 30.12
CA ASN A 226 2.37 -12.22 31.45
C ASN A 226 3.62 -11.83 32.26
N ALA A 227 3.55 -10.67 32.93
CA ALA A 227 4.13 -10.55 34.25
C ALA A 227 3.30 -11.42 35.21
N MET A 228 3.78 -12.62 35.54
CA MET A 228 3.25 -13.35 36.70
C MET A 228 3.84 -12.72 37.96
N GLU A 229 2.96 -12.10 38.75
CA GLU A 229 3.19 -11.80 40.17
C GLU A 229 3.49 -13.12 40.88
N LEU A 230 4.66 -13.20 41.51
CA LEU A 230 5.06 -14.31 42.35
C LEU A 230 4.97 -13.80 43.79
N ASP A 231 3.78 -13.94 44.37
CA ASP A 231 3.56 -13.79 45.80
C ASP A 231 4.38 -14.85 46.52
N THR A 232 5.33 -14.41 47.35
CA THR A 232 5.88 -15.23 48.42
C THR A 232 5.71 -14.49 49.73
N ASP A 233 4.60 -14.78 50.40
CA ASP A 233 4.45 -14.57 51.84
C ASP A 233 5.51 -15.39 52.57
N VAL A 234 6.36 -14.70 53.34
CA VAL A 234 7.22 -15.34 54.34
C VAL A 234 6.72 -14.87 55.70
N ASP A 235 5.85 -15.68 56.28
CA ASP A 235 5.42 -15.63 57.67
C ASP A 235 6.57 -16.15 58.55
N MET A 236 7.08 -15.31 59.46
CA MET A 236 8.12 -15.67 60.42
C MET A 236 7.52 -15.61 61.83
N GLY A 237 6.95 -16.74 62.24
CA GLY A 237 6.75 -17.09 63.64
C GLY A 237 7.99 -17.71 64.26
#